data_AF-A0A1Y0VXV6-F1
#
_entry.id   AF-A0A1Y0VXV6-F1
#
_cell.length_a   1.000
_cell.length_b   1.000
_cell.length_c   1.000
_cell.angle_alpha   90.00
_cell.angle_beta   90.00
_cell.angle_gamma   90.00
#
_symmetry.space_group_name_H-M   'P 1'
#
loop_
_entity.id
_entity.type
_entity.pdbx_description
1 polymer ?
#
loop_
_entity_poly.entity_id
_entity_poly.type
_entity_poly.pdbx_seq_one_letter_code
_entity_poly.pdbx_strand_id
1 'polypeptide(L)'
;MWNDQSGDRLRAWLGISRDTFYNSGDIAVIPMDFYYPGKAKSGDVPPRKEVAEKWHQKMLDIMPNIQLTLLIGSYAQKHYLNVPRSTTITNLVQNYRNFLPEYFPLVHPSPRNNIWLAKNPWFEQEVVPELQKIVQNILKNKKLSKQFPCFKSFFILMKLHSTIYNNCLSSYII
;
A
#
# COMPACT_ATOMS: atom_id res chain seq x y z
N MET A 1 5.15 9.83 -6.35
CA MET A 1 4.46 9.34 -5.13
C MET A 1 5.42 8.40 -4.39
N TRP A 2 5.58 8.51 -3.06
CA TRP A 2 6.61 7.80 -2.25
C TRP A 2 8.08 8.18 -2.47
N ASN A 3 8.33 9.39 -2.99
CA ASN A 3 9.69 9.93 -3.14
C ASN A 3 10.05 10.86 -1.97
N ASP A 4 9.92 10.32 -0.75
CA ASP A 4 10.13 10.99 0.53
C ASP A 4 10.58 9.97 1.58
N GLN A 5 10.84 10.43 2.82
CA GLN A 5 11.26 9.58 3.93
C GLN A 5 10.23 8.50 4.28
N SER A 6 8.93 8.80 4.12
CA SER A 6 7.86 7.82 4.31
C SER A 6 7.99 6.69 3.29
N GLY A 7 8.30 7.02 2.03
CA GLY A 7 8.56 6.05 0.98
C GLY A 7 9.84 5.25 1.19
N ASP A 8 10.91 5.85 1.71
CA ASP A 8 12.14 5.12 2.06
C ASP A 8 11.86 4.05 3.12
N ARG A 9 11.15 4.43 4.19
CA ARG A 9 10.74 3.48 5.23
C ARG A 9 9.83 2.39 4.69
N LEU A 10 8.89 2.73 3.80
CA LEU A 10 8.01 1.76 3.18
C LEU A 10 8.78 0.73 2.35
N ARG A 11 9.74 1.18 1.54
CA ARG A 11 10.62 0.27 0.77
C ARG A 11 11.44 -0.62 1.68
N ALA A 12 11.93 -0.11 2.81
CA ALA A 12 12.62 -0.91 3.82
C ALA A 12 11.70 -1.98 4.43
N TRP A 13 10.46 -1.63 4.79
CA TRP A 13 9.48 -2.60 5.28
C TRP A 13 9.11 -3.66 4.23
N LEU A 14 9.07 -3.29 2.95
CA LEU A 14 8.84 -4.22 1.84
C LEU A 14 10.08 -5.08 1.53
N GLY A 15 11.27 -4.68 1.98
CA GLY A 15 12.52 -5.38 1.68
C GLY A 15 12.91 -5.31 0.21
N ILE A 16 12.62 -4.19 -0.47
CA ILE A 16 12.90 -4.01 -1.91
C ILE A 16 13.67 -2.73 -2.19
N SER A 17 14.43 -2.72 -3.29
CA SER A 17 15.17 -1.55 -3.73
C SER A 17 14.25 -0.48 -4.31
N ARG A 18 14.79 0.75 -4.41
CA ARG A 18 14.12 1.85 -5.10
C ARG A 18 13.84 1.52 -6.58
N ASP A 19 14.78 0.89 -7.26
CA ASP A 19 14.63 0.50 -8.66
C ASP A 19 13.50 -0.52 -8.84
N THR A 20 13.46 -1.57 -7.99
CA THR A 20 12.35 -2.52 -7.97
C THR A 20 11.02 -1.81 -7.72
N PHE A 21 10.99 -0.83 -6.83
CA PHE A 21 9.76 -0.12 -6.50
C PHE A 21 9.19 0.69 -7.68
N TYR A 22 10.04 1.39 -8.42
CA TYR A 22 9.59 2.32 -9.48
C TYR A 22 9.63 1.75 -10.89
N ASN A 23 10.57 0.84 -11.19
CA ASN A 23 10.91 0.47 -12.56
C ASN A 23 10.59 -0.99 -12.90
N SER A 24 10.22 -1.84 -11.92
CA SER A 24 9.94 -3.26 -12.16
C SER A 24 8.69 -3.52 -13.01
N GLY A 25 7.72 -2.60 -12.95
CA GLY A 25 6.35 -2.79 -13.44
C GLY A 25 5.51 -3.74 -12.58
N ASP A 26 5.99 -4.15 -11.40
CA ASP A 26 5.33 -5.15 -10.54
C ASP A 26 4.48 -4.52 -9.43
N ILE A 27 4.64 -3.22 -9.18
CA ILE A 27 3.98 -2.49 -8.10
C ILE A 27 3.06 -1.41 -8.67
N ALA A 28 1.78 -1.50 -8.33
CA ALA A 28 0.80 -0.46 -8.59
C ALA A 28 0.52 0.35 -7.32
N VAL A 29 0.28 1.65 -7.47
CA VAL A 29 -0.12 2.52 -6.36
C VAL A 29 -1.41 3.24 -6.73
N ILE A 30 -2.47 2.98 -5.97
CA ILE A 30 -3.78 3.60 -6.16
C ILE A 30 -4.20 4.23 -4.83
N PRO A 31 -4.00 5.54 -4.63
CA PRO A 31 -4.44 6.19 -3.39
C PRO A 31 -5.98 6.19 -3.29
N MET A 32 -6.51 6.35 -2.08
CA MET A 32 -7.94 6.49 -1.81
C MET A 32 -8.54 7.76 -2.41
N ASP A 33 -7.70 8.77 -2.67
CA ASP A 33 -8.04 9.96 -3.43
C ASP A 33 -6.87 10.31 -4.38
N PHE A 34 -7.18 10.59 -5.64
CA PHE A 34 -6.18 10.94 -6.67
C PHE A 34 -5.74 12.40 -6.60
N TYR A 35 -6.45 13.23 -5.84
CA TYR A 35 -6.12 14.64 -5.72
C TYR A 35 -5.77 14.97 -4.28
N TYR A 36 -4.95 16.01 -4.14
CA TYR A 36 -4.70 16.60 -2.85
C TYR A 36 -5.98 17.23 -2.29
N PRO A 37 -6.50 16.76 -1.14
CA PRO A 37 -7.80 17.21 -0.63
C PRO A 37 -7.72 18.53 0.14
N GLY A 38 -6.52 19.11 0.27
CA GLY A 38 -6.26 20.32 1.06
C GLY A 38 -5.71 20.02 2.46
N LYS A 39 -5.33 21.08 3.17
CA LYS A 39 -4.74 21.01 4.51
C LYS A 39 -5.82 21.12 5.60
N ALA A 40 -5.82 20.20 6.54
CA ALA A 40 -6.65 20.23 7.75
C ALA A 40 -5.89 20.83 8.94
N LYS A 41 -6.55 20.96 10.10
CA LYS A 41 -5.92 21.41 11.34
C LYS A 41 -4.73 20.53 11.75
N SER A 42 -4.78 19.23 11.44
CA SER A 42 -3.75 18.25 11.77
C SER A 42 -3.40 17.33 10.58
N GLY A 43 -2.66 17.86 9.60
CA GLY A 43 -2.30 17.13 8.39
C GLY A 43 -3.20 17.48 7.22
N ASP A 44 -3.52 16.50 6.38
CA ASP A 44 -4.38 16.70 5.21
C ASP A 44 -5.83 16.37 5.52
N VAL A 45 -6.72 16.92 4.72
CA VAL A 45 -8.15 16.59 4.74
C VAL A 45 -8.33 15.10 4.39
N PRO A 46 -9.34 14.40 4.96
CA PRO A 46 -9.64 13.03 4.58
C PRO A 46 -9.91 12.85 3.08
N PRO A 47 -9.58 11.68 2.50
CA PRO A 47 -9.91 11.38 1.11
C PRO A 47 -11.41 11.40 0.90
N ARG A 48 -11.83 11.88 -0.27
CA ARG A 48 -13.21 11.84 -0.73
C ARG A 48 -13.64 10.40 -1.01
N LYS A 49 -14.76 9.99 -0.44
CA LYS A 49 -15.23 8.58 -0.52
C LYS A 49 -15.61 8.18 -1.94
N GLU A 50 -16.22 9.13 -2.66
CA GLU A 50 -16.73 8.93 -4.01
C GLU A 50 -15.62 8.60 -5.03
N VAL A 51 -14.37 8.98 -4.75
CA VAL A 51 -13.24 8.68 -5.66
C VAL A 51 -12.99 7.18 -5.70
N ALA A 52 -12.85 6.55 -4.54
CA ALA A 52 -12.62 5.12 -4.45
C ALA A 52 -13.81 4.31 -5.00
N GLU A 53 -15.03 4.67 -4.58
CA GLU A 53 -16.28 4.01 -5.01
C GLU A 53 -16.47 4.07 -6.54
N LYS A 54 -16.09 5.18 -7.18
CA LYS A 54 -16.28 5.37 -8.62
C LYS A 54 -15.20 4.74 -9.48
N TRP A 55 -13.95 4.71 -9.01
CA TRP A 55 -12.79 4.44 -9.87
C TRP A 55 -11.99 3.20 -9.52
N HIS A 56 -11.97 2.77 -8.25
CA HIS A 56 -11.07 1.69 -7.86
C HIS A 56 -11.39 0.38 -8.56
N GLN A 57 -12.66 0.00 -8.66
CA GLN A 57 -13.03 -1.26 -9.32
C GLN A 57 -12.58 -1.27 -10.80
N LYS A 58 -12.84 -0.18 -11.53
CA LYS A 58 -12.44 -0.06 -12.95
C LYS A 58 -10.93 -0.20 -13.15
N MET A 59 -10.13 0.29 -12.20
CA MET A 59 -8.67 0.12 -12.25
C MET A 59 -8.26 -1.31 -11.89
N LEU A 60 -8.93 -1.95 -10.92
CA LEU A 60 -8.67 -3.34 -10.57
C LEU A 60 -8.99 -4.29 -11.73
N ASP A 61 -10.06 -4.03 -12.48
CA ASP A 61 -10.49 -4.85 -13.62
C ASP A 61 -9.42 -4.93 -14.74
N ILE A 62 -8.55 -3.92 -14.86
CA ILE A 62 -7.44 -3.90 -15.83
C ILE A 62 -6.12 -4.41 -15.23
N MET A 63 -6.11 -4.85 -13.97
CA MET A 63 -4.94 -5.41 -13.27
C MET A 63 -5.23 -6.83 -12.77
N PRO A 64 -5.44 -7.80 -13.67
CA PRO A 64 -5.91 -9.15 -13.28
C PRO A 64 -4.89 -9.97 -12.49
N ASN A 65 -3.63 -9.51 -12.41
CA ASN A 65 -2.52 -10.29 -11.86
C ASN A 65 -2.11 -9.86 -10.44
N ILE A 66 -2.90 -9.01 -9.76
CA ILE A 66 -2.63 -8.63 -8.37
C ILE A 66 -2.68 -9.88 -7.48
N GLN A 67 -1.58 -10.14 -6.76
CA GLN A 67 -1.46 -11.24 -5.80
C GLN A 67 -1.55 -10.75 -4.35
N LEU A 68 -1.30 -9.46 -4.10
CA LEU A 68 -1.36 -8.87 -2.77
C LEU A 68 -1.74 -7.39 -2.83
N THR A 69 -2.68 -6.97 -1.99
CA THR A 69 -3.05 -5.56 -1.80
C THR A 69 -2.63 -5.06 -0.42
N LEU A 70 -1.71 -4.10 -0.39
CA LEU A 70 -1.27 -3.43 0.84
C LEU A 70 -2.25 -2.30 1.20
N LEU A 71 -2.89 -2.41 2.36
CA LEU A 71 -3.85 -1.42 2.87
C LEU A 71 -3.17 -0.53 3.91
N ILE A 72 -2.65 0.62 3.47
CA ILE A 72 -1.80 1.51 4.26
C ILE A 72 -2.66 2.62 4.88
N GLY A 73 -2.84 2.53 6.20
CA GLY A 73 -3.62 3.49 6.97
C GLY A 73 -5.11 3.17 7.06
N SER A 74 -5.78 3.85 8.00
CA SER A 74 -7.16 3.52 8.41
C SER A 74 -8.21 3.69 7.31
N TYR A 75 -8.02 4.62 6.37
CA TYR A 75 -8.98 4.86 5.30
C TYR A 75 -8.99 3.73 4.26
N ALA A 76 -7.81 3.28 3.84
CA ALA A 76 -7.69 2.13 2.95
C ALA A 76 -8.26 0.87 3.64
N GLN A 77 -7.86 0.64 4.89
CA GLN A 77 -8.34 -0.51 5.67
C GLN A 77 -9.85 -0.51 5.85
N LYS A 78 -10.46 0.61 6.26
CA LYS A 78 -11.92 0.68 6.49
C LYS A 78 -12.75 0.62 5.22
N HIS A 79 -12.16 0.97 4.07
CA HIS A 79 -12.86 0.88 2.78
C HIS A 79 -12.83 -0.56 2.24
N TYR A 80 -11.67 -1.22 2.32
CA TYR A 80 -11.47 -2.55 1.73
C TYR A 80 -11.80 -3.70 2.69
N LEU A 81 -11.63 -3.51 3.99
CA LEU A 81 -11.95 -4.51 4.99
C LEU A 81 -13.38 -4.27 5.48
N ASN A 82 -14.23 -5.29 5.36
CA ASN A 82 -15.59 -5.27 5.90
C ASN A 82 -15.57 -5.46 7.42
N VAL A 83 -15.04 -4.46 8.14
CA VAL A 83 -14.86 -4.47 9.60
C VAL A 83 -15.66 -3.34 10.25
N PRO A 84 -16.07 -3.49 11.53
CA PRO A 84 -16.71 -2.41 12.27
C PRO A 84 -15.88 -1.13 12.25
N ARG A 85 -16.54 0.03 12.14
CA ARG A 85 -15.85 1.34 12.12
C ARG A 85 -15.05 1.62 13.40
N SER A 86 -15.41 0.98 14.50
CA SER A 86 -14.74 1.03 15.80
C SER A 86 -13.44 0.23 15.83
N THR A 87 -13.19 -0.69 14.89
CA THR A 87 -11.97 -1.48 14.86
C THR A 87 -10.76 -0.58 14.65
N THR A 88 -9.74 -0.75 15.50
CA THR A 88 -8.54 0.08 15.49
C THR A 88 -7.53 -0.41 14.46
N ILE A 89 -6.69 0.50 13.95
CA ILE A 89 -5.60 0.13 13.05
C ILE A 89 -4.65 -0.88 13.69
N THR A 90 -4.37 -0.73 14.99
CA THR A 90 -3.52 -1.68 15.73
C THR A 90 -4.10 -3.08 15.67
N ASN A 91 -5.40 -3.24 15.92
CA ASN A 91 -6.05 -4.55 15.88
C ASN A 91 -6.00 -5.17 14.48
N LEU A 92 -6.25 -4.37 13.43
CA LEU A 92 -6.18 -4.85 12.04
C LEU A 92 -4.78 -5.29 11.65
N VAL A 93 -3.75 -4.51 12.00
CA VAL A 93 -2.36 -4.82 11.70
C VAL A 93 -1.85 -6.02 12.50
N GLN A 94 -2.24 -6.14 13.78
CA GLN A 94 -1.87 -7.29 14.60
C GLN A 94 -2.49 -8.60 14.09
N ASN A 95 -3.70 -8.52 13.53
CA ASN A 95 -4.43 -9.66 12.98
C ASN A 95 -4.32 -9.77 11.45
N TYR A 96 -3.23 -9.27 10.86
CA TYR A 96 -3.05 -9.20 9.40
C TYR A 96 -3.31 -10.54 8.68
N ARG A 97 -3.00 -11.66 9.33
CA ARG A 97 -3.17 -13.02 8.77
C ARG A 97 -4.61 -13.35 8.38
N ASN A 98 -5.59 -12.73 9.03
CA ASN A 98 -7.02 -12.93 8.74
C ASN A 98 -7.43 -12.35 7.38
N PHE A 99 -6.61 -11.49 6.78
CA PHE A 99 -6.90 -10.82 5.52
C PHE A 99 -6.04 -11.34 4.37
N LEU A 100 -5.08 -12.24 4.65
CA LEU A 100 -4.29 -12.92 3.63
C LEU A 100 -5.12 -13.97 2.88
N PRO A 101 -4.79 -14.28 1.61
CA PRO A 101 -3.67 -13.73 0.83
C PRO A 101 -3.96 -12.37 0.17
N GLU A 102 -5.22 -11.93 0.18
CA GLU A 102 -5.67 -10.79 -0.64
C GLU A 102 -5.18 -9.44 -0.11
N TYR A 103 -5.23 -9.22 1.21
CA TYR A 103 -4.90 -7.95 1.83
C TYR A 103 -3.84 -8.06 2.92
N PHE A 104 -2.98 -7.06 2.99
CA PHE A 104 -2.03 -6.86 4.08
C PHE A 104 -2.21 -5.46 4.68
N PRO A 105 -2.88 -5.32 5.84
CA PRO A 105 -3.02 -4.02 6.51
C PRO A 105 -1.71 -3.56 7.14
N LEU A 106 -1.35 -2.30 6.90
CA LEU A 106 -0.16 -1.65 7.47
C LEU A 106 -0.51 -0.30 8.09
N VAL A 107 0.23 0.09 9.14
CA VAL A 107 0.27 1.49 9.56
C VAL A 107 0.96 2.36 8.50
N HIS A 108 0.68 3.67 8.50
CA HIS A 108 1.39 4.58 7.59
C HIS A 108 2.87 4.70 7.99
N PRO A 109 3.83 4.69 7.06
CA PRO A 109 5.26 4.82 7.34
C PRO A 109 5.71 6.25 7.71
N SER A 110 4.78 7.12 8.14
CA SER A 110 5.09 8.52 8.47
C SER A 110 5.86 8.62 9.79
N PRO A 111 6.76 9.62 9.94
CA PRO A 111 7.36 9.94 11.25
C PRO A 111 6.34 10.13 12.37
N ARG A 112 5.10 10.54 12.05
CA ARG A 112 4.01 10.67 13.03
C ARG A 112 3.67 9.36 13.75
N ASN A 113 3.97 8.22 13.14
CA ASN A 113 3.76 6.89 13.73
C ASN A 113 4.95 6.38 14.54
N ASN A 114 6.03 7.15 14.75
CA ASN A 114 7.18 6.69 15.55
C ASN A 114 6.80 6.32 16.99
N ILE A 115 5.91 7.08 17.63
CA ILE A 115 5.41 6.74 18.98
C ILE A 115 4.61 5.43 18.96
N TRP A 116 3.82 5.21 17.89
CA TRP A 116 3.08 3.95 17.73
C TRP A 116 4.04 2.78 17.55
N LEU A 117 5.07 2.91 16.71
CA LEU A 117 6.08 1.88 16.49
C LEU A 117 6.83 1.53 17.78
N ALA A 118 7.24 2.54 18.56
CA ALA A 118 7.89 2.34 19.86
C ALA A 118 7.00 1.58 20.87
N LYS A 119 5.68 1.79 20.82
CA LYS A 119 4.70 1.08 21.67
C LYS A 119 4.31 -0.30 21.13
N ASN A 120 4.60 -0.59 19.85
CA ASN A 120 4.19 -1.81 19.17
C ASN A 120 5.40 -2.45 18.45
N PRO A 121 6.45 -2.84 19.21
CA PRO A 121 7.70 -3.35 18.62
C PRO A 121 7.50 -4.63 17.79
N TRP A 122 6.46 -5.41 18.11
CA TRP A 122 6.02 -6.59 17.34
C TRP A 122 5.76 -6.27 15.86
N PHE A 123 5.43 -5.02 15.50
CA PHE A 123 5.23 -4.65 14.10
C PHE A 123 6.52 -4.86 13.28
N GLU A 124 7.64 -4.31 13.75
CA GLU A 124 8.92 -4.44 13.02
C GLU A 124 9.60 -5.79 13.26
N GLN A 125 9.31 -6.45 14.38
CA GLN A 125 9.90 -7.75 14.73
C GLN A 125 9.17 -8.96 14.12
N GLU A 126 7.87 -8.85 13.87
CA GLU A 126 7.05 -10.00 13.43
C GLU A 126 6.28 -9.72 12.13
N VAL A 127 5.66 -8.55 12.00
CA VAL A 127 4.82 -8.23 10.83
C VAL A 127 5.66 -7.90 9.60
N VAL A 128 6.69 -7.06 9.77
CA VAL A 128 7.59 -6.66 8.67
C VAL A 128 8.33 -7.87 8.07
N PRO A 129 8.94 -8.79 8.84
CA PRO A 129 9.58 -9.96 8.27
C PRO A 129 8.63 -10.85 7.45
N GLU A 130 7.39 -11.04 7.91
CA GLU A 130 6.41 -11.83 7.15
C GLU A 130 5.98 -11.08 5.87
N LEU A 131 5.79 -9.76 5.93
CA LEU A 131 5.54 -8.93 4.75
C LEU A 131 6.67 -9.11 3.71
N GLN A 132 7.93 -8.99 4.13
CA GLN A 132 9.09 -9.18 3.26
C GLN A 132 9.09 -10.56 2.62
N LYS A 133 8.82 -11.62 3.39
CA LYS A 133 8.74 -12.99 2.88
C LYS A 133 7.68 -13.14 1.79
N ILE A 134 6.47 -12.61 2.02
CA ILE A 134 5.38 -12.66 1.03
C ILE A 134 5.74 -11.88 -0.23
N VAL A 135 6.25 -10.64 -0.08
CA VAL A 135 6.68 -9.79 -1.21
C VAL A 135 7.76 -10.49 -2.03
N GLN A 136 8.79 -11.05 -1.39
CA GLN A 136 9.87 -11.75 -2.08
C GLN A 136 9.37 -13.00 -2.82
N ASN A 137 8.44 -13.76 -2.24
CA ASN A 137 7.84 -14.91 -2.89
C ASN A 137 7.06 -14.51 -4.15
N ILE A 138 6.25 -13.46 -4.09
CA ILE A 138 5.50 -12.93 -5.24
C ILE A 138 6.47 -12.51 -6.36
N LEU A 139 7.51 -11.72 -6.01
CA LEU A 139 8.49 -11.24 -6.99
C LEU A 139 9.33 -12.37 -7.59
N LYS A 140 9.62 -13.44 -6.82
CA LYS A 140 10.36 -14.61 -7.30
C LYS A 140 9.50 -15.48 -8.22
N ASN A 141 8.27 -15.81 -7.84
CA ASN A 141 7.36 -16.64 -8.63
C ASN A 141 7.06 -16.01 -10.00
N LYS A 142 7.04 -14.67 -10.04
CA LYS A 142 6.92 -13.93 -11.29
C LYS A 142 8.14 -14.08 -12.22
N LYS A 143 9.36 -14.14 -11.70
CA LYS A 143 10.55 -14.38 -12.57
C LYS A 143 10.42 -15.70 -13.32
N LEU A 144 9.73 -16.69 -12.74
CA LEU A 144 9.43 -17.97 -13.37
C LEU A 144 8.33 -17.85 -14.45
N SER A 145 7.30 -17.00 -14.23
CA SER A 145 6.21 -16.81 -15.21
C SER A 145 6.57 -15.89 -16.40
N LYS A 146 7.56 -15.01 -16.25
CA LYS A 146 8.09 -14.15 -17.33
C LYS A 146 8.71 -14.91 -18.52
N GLN A 147 8.83 -16.24 -18.44
CA GLN A 147 9.26 -17.09 -19.54
C GLN A 147 8.22 -17.19 -20.68
N PHE A 148 7.01 -16.65 -20.49
CA PHE A 148 5.94 -16.56 -21.50
C PHE A 148 5.34 -15.14 -21.51
N PRO A 149 5.69 -14.25 -22.48
CA PRO A 149 5.31 -12.85 -22.40
C PRO A 149 3.95 -12.57 -23.05
N CYS A 150 3.06 -11.83 -22.38
CA CYS A 150 1.97 -11.13 -23.08
C CYS A 150 1.47 -9.81 -22.42
N PHE A 151 1.60 -9.60 -21.10
CA PHE A 151 1.10 -8.35 -20.48
C PHE A 151 1.99 -7.79 -19.37
N LYS A 152 2.13 -6.45 -19.32
CA LYS A 152 2.61 -5.73 -18.11
C LYS A 152 1.65 -6.11 -16.97
N SER A 153 2.19 -6.71 -15.93
CA SER A 153 1.40 -7.33 -14.87
C SER A 153 1.84 -6.72 -13.55
N PHE A 154 0.97 -5.97 -12.91
CA PHE A 154 1.15 -5.60 -11.51
C PHE A 154 0.83 -6.81 -10.64
N PHE A 155 1.59 -6.99 -9.57
CA PHE A 155 1.43 -8.11 -8.64
C PHE A 155 1.20 -7.64 -7.20
N ILE A 156 1.67 -6.43 -6.86
CA ILE A 156 1.44 -5.81 -5.55
C ILE A 156 0.73 -4.48 -5.77
N LEU A 157 -0.41 -4.28 -5.11
CA LEU A 157 -1.18 -3.04 -5.16
C LEU A 157 -1.12 -2.30 -3.83
N MET A 158 -0.84 -1.01 -3.83
CA MET A 158 -0.78 -0.19 -2.62
C MET A 158 -1.94 0.81 -2.56
N LYS A 159 -2.73 0.74 -1.49
CA LYS A 159 -3.84 1.67 -1.19
C LYS A 159 -3.48 2.55 0.00
N LEU A 160 -3.53 3.88 -0.15
CA LEU A 160 -3.10 4.84 0.88
C LEU A 160 -4.07 6.02 1.06
N HIS A 161 -3.94 6.75 2.16
CA HIS A 161 -4.84 7.83 2.59
C HIS A 161 -5.01 9.00 1.60
N SER A 162 -3.94 9.53 1.02
CA SER A 162 -3.98 10.67 0.08
C SER A 162 -2.66 10.77 -0.69
N THR A 163 -2.68 11.42 -1.87
CA THR A 163 -1.47 11.79 -2.63
C THR A 163 -0.49 12.55 -1.74
N ILE A 164 0.60 11.89 -1.33
CA ILE A 164 1.78 12.57 -0.79
C ILE A 164 2.39 13.39 -1.95
N TYR A 165 2.24 14.70 -1.90
CA TYR A 165 2.87 15.60 -2.87
C TYR A 165 4.35 15.79 -2.55
N ASN A 166 5.18 15.55 -3.57
CA ASN A 166 6.31 16.40 -3.92
C ASN A 166 6.17 16.64 -5.44
N ASN A 167 6.32 17.90 -5.87
CA ASN A 167 6.02 18.43 -7.21
C ASN A 167 6.66 17.67 -8.39
N CYS A 168 6.02 16.59 -8.87
CA CYS A 168 6.23 16.06 -10.21
C CYS A 168 5.10 15.07 -10.56
N LEU A 169 4.02 15.57 -11.18
CA LEU A 169 3.05 14.75 -11.91
C LEU A 169 3.42 14.79 -13.40
N SER A 170 4.30 13.87 -13.75
CA SER A 170 4.50 13.27 -15.07
C SER A 170 5.41 12.08 -14.71
N SER A 171 4.99 10.82 -14.70
CA SER A 171 4.67 10.04 -15.89
C SER A 171 4.10 8.64 -15.54
N TYR A 172 3.49 8.43 -14.37
CA TYR A 172 3.06 7.07 -13.98
C TYR A 172 1.71 7.10 -13.26
N ILE A 173 0.66 7.35 -14.04
CA ILE A 173 -0.68 6.77 -13.81
C ILE A 173 -0.93 5.88 -15.04
N ILE A 174 -0.20 4.77 -15.12
CA ILE A 174 -0.57 3.51 -15.79
C ILE A 174 0.15 2.42 -15.02
#